data_AF-A0A4S4K8H4-F1
#
_entry.id   AF-A0A4S4K8H4-F1
#
_cell.length_a   1.000
_cell.length_b   1.000
_cell.length_c   1.000
_cell.angle_alpha   90.00
_cell.angle_beta   90.00
_cell.angle_gamma   90.00
#
_symmetry.space_group_name_H-M   'P 1'
#
loop_
_entity.id
_entity.type
_entity.pdbx_description
1 polymer ?
#
loop_
_entity_poly.entity_id
_entity_poly.type
_entity_poly.pdbx_seq_one_letter_code
_entity_poly.pdbx_strand_id
1 'polypeptide(L)' 'MPLLQLGMQVHRAESLNDSPVFARALADIASKHLADYSTGAIGPTSTQMALRCPGCTNATCGQQKNYFAKAGL' A
#
# COMPACT_ATOMS: atom_id res chain seq x y z
N MET A 1 -32.85 -8.07 6.32
CA MET A 1 -31.80 -8.79 5.58
C MET A 1 -32.35 -9.14 4.20
N PRO A 2 -32.42 -8.16 3.28
CA PRO A 2 -33.23 -8.26 2.06
C PRO A 2 -32.77 -9.35 1.08
N LEU A 3 -31.47 -9.67 1.04
CA LEU A 3 -30.92 -10.66 0.11
C LEU A 3 -31.26 -12.11 0.49
N LEU A 4 -31.30 -12.42 1.80
CA LEU A 4 -31.71 -13.74 2.29
C LEU A 4 -33.20 -14.01 2.01
N GLN A 5 -34.03 -12.97 2.02
CA GLN A 5 -35.45 -13.04 1.69
C GLN A 5 -35.70 -13.32 0.19
N LEU A 6 -34.67 -13.16 -0.66
CA LEU A 6 -34.70 -13.49 -2.09
C LEU A 6 -34.10 -14.88 -2.40
N GLY A 7 -33.80 -15.69 -1.38
CA GLY A 7 -33.21 -17.02 -1.55
C GLY A 7 -31.72 -17.02 -1.89
N MET A 8 -31.04 -15.86 -1.80
CA MET A 8 -29.60 -15.75 -2.03
C MET A 8 -28.80 -15.99 -0.74
N GLN A 9 -27.76 -16.80 -0.83
CA GLN A 9 -26.75 -16.96 0.23
C GLN A 9 -25.52 -16.10 -0.10
N VAL A 10 -25.10 -15.27 0.85
CA VAL A 10 -23.96 -14.37 0.72
C VAL A 10 -22.92 -14.75 1.76
N HIS A 11 -21.69 -14.97 1.30
CA HIS A 11 -20.55 -15.29 2.16
C HIS A 11 -19.45 -14.24 1.95
N ARG A 12 -18.74 -13.92 3.03
CA ARG A 12 -17.54 -13.09 2.99
C ARG A 12 -16.33 -14.02 3.07
N ALA A 13 -15.34 -13.82 2.20
CA ALA A 13 -14.07 -14.51 2.34
C ALA A 13 -13.39 -14.14 3.67
N GLU A 14 -12.61 -15.07 4.20
CA GLU A 14 -11.76 -14.83 5.38
C GLU A 14 -10.79 -13.66 5.12
N SER A 15 -10.47 -12.93 6.19
CA SER A 15 -9.44 -11.90 6.14
C SER A 15 -8.05 -12.55 6.08
N LEU A 16 -7.05 -11.83 5.57
CA LEU A 16 -5.71 -12.39 5.35
C LEU A 16 -5.02 -12.86 6.64
N ASN A 17 -5.27 -12.20 7.77
CA ASN A 17 -4.88 -12.60 9.12
C ASN A 17 -3.47 -13.21 9.22
N ASP A 18 -3.38 -14.46 9.68
CA ASP A 18 -2.20 -15.26 9.94
C ASP A 18 -1.80 -16.14 8.73
N SER A 19 -2.31 -15.84 7.54
CA SER A 19 -1.96 -16.56 6.32
C SER A 19 -0.43 -16.56 6.11
N PRO A 20 0.21 -17.75 6.07
CA PRO A 20 1.66 -17.83 5.86
C PRO A 20 2.07 -17.28 4.50
N VAL A 21 1.17 -17.35 3.50
CA VAL A 21 1.38 -16.76 2.17
C VAL A 21 1.40 -15.23 2.27
N PHE A 22 0.51 -14.64 3.06
CA PHE A 22 0.49 -13.19 3.24
C PHE A 22 1.73 -12.70 4.00
N ALA A 23 2.15 -13.40 5.05
CA ALA A 23 3.39 -13.11 5.77
C ALA A 23 4.62 -13.18 4.83
N ARG A 24 4.69 -14.20 3.97
CA ARG A 24 5.74 -14.32 2.95
C ARG A 24 5.72 -13.15 1.97
N ALA A 25 4.54 -12.74 1.49
CA ALA A 25 4.38 -11.63 0.57
C ALA A 25 4.86 -10.30 1.16
N LEU A 26 4.60 -10.03 2.44
CA LEU A 26 5.14 -8.85 3.13
C LEU A 26 6.67 -8.87 3.14
N ALA A 27 7.28 -10.02 3.43
CA ALA A 27 8.73 -10.19 3.40
C ALA A 27 9.30 -10.01 1.98
N ASP A 28 8.62 -10.52 0.96
CA ASP A 28 9.04 -10.35 -0.45
C ASP A 28 9.02 -8.88 -0.87
N ILE A 29 7.96 -8.14 -0.56
CA ILE A 29 7.84 -6.71 -0.91
C ILE A 29 8.95 -5.91 -0.24
N ALA A 30 9.20 -6.12 1.05
CA ALA A 30 10.26 -5.42 1.78
C ALA A 30 11.66 -5.77 1.23
N SER A 31 11.96 -7.06 1.04
CA SER A 31 13.24 -7.52 0.54
C SER A 31 13.52 -6.98 -0.87
N LYS A 32 12.52 -7.01 -1.75
CA LYS A 32 12.66 -6.50 -3.13
C LYS A 32 12.90 -5.00 -3.13
N HIS A 33 12.13 -4.22 -2.36
CA HIS A 33 12.31 -2.77 -2.29
C HIS A 33 13.73 -2.40 -1.83
N LEU A 34 14.23 -3.04 -0.76
CA LEU A 34 15.59 -2.81 -0.25
C LEU A 34 16.67 -3.17 -1.28
N ALA A 35 16.55 -4.33 -1.93
CA ALA A 35 17.50 -4.77 -2.95
C ALA A 35 17.52 -3.82 -4.15
N ASP A 36 16.37 -3.50 -4.73
CA ASP A 36 16.27 -2.62 -5.89
C ASP A 36 16.71 -1.18 -5.56
N TYR A 37 16.37 -0.67 -4.37
CA TYR A 37 16.80 0.65 -3.93
C TYR A 37 18.32 0.71 -3.73
N SER A 38 18.93 -0.33 -3.14
CA SER A 38 20.39 -0.40 -2.92
C SER A 38 21.21 -0.38 -4.22
N THR A 39 20.62 -0.86 -5.33
CA THR A 39 21.25 -0.85 -6.66
C THR A 39 20.94 0.42 -7.45
N GLY A 40 20.09 1.31 -6.92
CA GLY A 40 19.61 2.51 -7.61
C GLY A 40 18.59 2.24 -8.72
N ALA A 41 18.07 1.01 -8.81
CA ALA A 41 17.09 0.64 -9.84
C ALA A 41 15.72 1.31 -9.63
N ILE A 42 15.41 1.67 -8.39
CA ILE A 42 14.19 2.41 -8.01
C ILE A 42 14.53 3.58 -7.09
N GLY A 43 13.61 4.53 -6.99
CA GLY A 43 13.66 5.59 -5.98
C GLY A 43 13.20 5.11 -4.59
N PRO A 44 13.28 5.98 -3.57
CA PRO A 44 12.91 5.65 -2.19
C PRO A 44 11.40 5.43 -1.99
N THR A 45 10.57 5.79 -2.98
CA THR A 45 9.12 5.59 -2.97
C THR A 45 8.61 5.23 -4.36
N SER A 46 7.35 4.81 -4.44
CA SER A 46 6.66 4.66 -5.72
C SER A 46 6.47 6.01 -6.43
N THR A 47 6.32 5.98 -7.76
CA THR A 47 6.04 7.19 -8.54
C THR A 47 4.71 7.85 -8.14
N GLN A 48 3.75 7.08 -7.66
CA GLN A 48 2.45 7.57 -7.20
C GLN A 48 2.56 8.38 -5.91
N MET A 49 3.55 8.11 -5.05
CA MET A 49 3.73 8.86 -3.79
C MET A 49 3.98 10.35 -4.06
N ALA A 50 4.58 10.70 -5.20
CA ALA A 50 4.80 12.09 -5.60
C ALA A 50 3.49 12.86 -5.91
N LEU A 51 2.38 12.18 -6.14
CA LEU A 51 1.10 12.79 -6.53
C LEU A 51 0.28 13.22 -5.33
N ARG A 52 -0.28 14.43 -5.37
CA ARG A 52 -1.32 14.86 -4.40
C ARG A 52 -2.70 14.54 -4.94
N CYS A 53 -3.63 14.25 -4.03
CA CYS A 53 -5.04 14.15 -4.37
C CYS A 53 -5.54 15.48 -4.98
N PRO A 54 -6.41 15.45 -6.00
CA PRO A 54 -7.09 16.65 -6.47
C PRO A 54 -7.83 17.35 -5.31
N GLY A 55 -7.65 18.67 -5.17
CA GLY A 55 -8.28 19.45 -4.11
C GLY A 55 -7.69 19.23 -2.70
N CYS A 56 -6.51 18.62 -2.57
CA CYS A 56 -5.89 18.39 -1.27
C CYS A 56 -5.58 19.71 -0.53
N THR A 57 -6.24 19.94 0.60
CA THR A 57 -6.04 21.12 1.47
C THR A 57 -5.06 20.88 2.61
N ASN A 58 -4.70 19.62 2.90
CA ASN A 58 -3.78 19.29 3.99
C ASN A 58 -2.32 19.54 3.57
N ALA A 59 -1.67 20.52 4.19
CA ALA A 59 -0.28 20.90 3.92
C ALA A 59 0.73 19.79 4.25
N THR A 60 0.47 18.99 5.30
CA THR A 60 1.32 17.87 5.70
C THR A 60 1.46 16.84 4.57
N CYS A 61 0.42 16.65 3.75
CA CYS A 61 0.49 15.74 2.61
C CYS A 61 1.55 16.15 1.58
N GLY A 62 1.83 17.45 1.42
CA GLY A 62 2.90 17.94 0.55
C GLY A 62 4.28 17.77 1.18
N GLN A 63 4.41 18.15 2.45
CA GLN A 63 5.65 18.01 3.22
C GLN A 63 6.12 16.56 3.30
N GLN A 64 5.20 15.64 3.61
CA GLN A 64 5.46 14.20 3.69
C GLN A 64 6.01 13.65 2.36
N LYS A 65 5.47 14.09 1.22
CA LYS A 65 5.93 13.64 -0.09
C LYS A 65 7.36 14.09 -0.36
N ASN A 66 7.65 15.36 -0.07
CA ASN A 66 9.00 15.90 -0.20
C ASN A 66 10.00 15.16 0.69
N TYR A 67 9.59 14.83 1.92
CA TYR A 67 10.42 14.07 2.86
C TYR A 67 10.74 12.67 2.34
N PHE A 68 9.74 11.88 1.96
CA PHE A 68 9.98 10.52 1.50
C PHE A 68 10.63 10.45 0.10
N ALA A 69 10.42 11.45 -0.77
CA ALA A 69 11.13 11.57 -2.04
C ALA A 69 12.66 11.69 -1.86
N LYS A 70 13.11 12.12 -0.67
CA LYS A 70 14.52 12.22 -0.28
C LYS A 70 14.97 11.08 0.64
N ALA A 71 14.22 9.97 0.67
CA ALA A 71 14.48 8.82 1.54
C ALA A 71 14.43 9.16 3.05
N GLY A 72 13.72 10.22 3.44
CA GLY A 72 13.64 10.68 4.81
C GLY A 72 14.85 11.48 5.30
N LEU A 73 15.64 12.03 4.37
CA LEU A 73 16.76 12.94 4.60
C LEU A 73 16.41 14.41 4.29
#